data_AF-A0A3D2LCN2-F1
#
_entry.id   AF-A0A3D2LCN2-F1
#
_cell.length_a   1.000
_cell.length_b   1.000
_cell.length_c   1.000
_cell.angle_alpha   90.00
_cell.angle_beta   90.00
_cell.angle_gamma   90.00
#
_symmetry.space_group_name_H-M   'P 1'
#
loop_
_entity.id
_entity.type
_entity.pdbx_description
1 polymer ?
#
loop_
_entity_poly.entity_id
_entity_poly.type
_entity_poly.pdbx_seq_one_letter_code
_entity_poly.pdbx_strand_id
1 'polypeptide(L)'
;YSGKKVVIIGSGATAMTLVPAMTDKAAHVTMLQRSPTYVVSRPAVDKFANFLRKILPDSWAYSFIRWRNVLLQQFFFKQTRSNPEKARERLIGMVKEELGPDYPVETHFNPSYNPWEQRLCLVPDSDLFNALKSGKASVETDHIETFTPNGIKLKSGKEI
;
A
#
# COMPACT_ATOMS: atom_id res chain seq x y z
N TYR A 1 5.42 -20.83 8.32
CA TYR A 1 4.05 -20.40 8.69
C TYR A 1 2.98 -21.03 7.78
N SER A 2 3.29 -22.13 7.08
CA SER A 2 2.35 -22.74 6.14
C SER A 2 1.07 -23.21 6.84
N GLY A 3 -0.10 -22.92 6.24
CA GLY A 3 -1.41 -23.29 6.78
C GLY A 3 -1.81 -22.57 8.09
N LYS A 4 -1.02 -21.61 8.57
CA LYS A 4 -1.34 -20.86 9.80
C LYS A 4 -2.11 -19.57 9.49
N LYS A 5 -2.94 -19.13 10.44
CA LYS A 5 -3.44 -17.76 10.50
C LYS A 5 -2.34 -16.87 11.06
N VAL A 6 -1.99 -15.81 10.37
CA VAL A 6 -0.88 -14.92 10.74
C VAL A 6 -1.41 -13.51 10.91
N VAL A 7 -1.09 -12.87 12.04
CA VAL A 7 -1.35 -11.44 12.24
C VAL A 7 -0.05 -10.67 12.11
N ILE A 8 -0.04 -9.65 11.25
CA ILE A 8 1.07 -8.71 11.08
C ILE A 8 0.63 -7.39 11.71
N ILE A 9 1.30 -6.98 12.79
CA ILE A 9 0.98 -5.76 13.51
C ILE A 9 1.81 -4.60 12.94
N GLY A 10 1.14 -3.67 12.27
CA GLY A 10 1.73 -2.48 11.65
C GLY A 10 1.23 -2.23 10.23
N SER A 11 1.41 -1.00 9.77
CA SER A 11 1.00 -0.53 8.42
C SER A 11 2.14 0.10 7.63
N GLY A 12 3.39 -0.06 8.08
CA GLY A 12 4.57 0.49 7.37
C GLY A 12 4.99 -0.36 6.16
N ALA A 13 6.02 0.09 5.45
CA ALA A 13 6.53 -0.57 4.24
C ALA A 13 6.84 -2.07 4.43
N THR A 14 7.36 -2.46 5.61
CA THR A 14 7.59 -3.87 5.95
C THR A 14 6.31 -4.68 5.96
N ALA A 15 5.24 -4.17 6.58
CA ALA A 15 3.95 -4.87 6.61
C ALA A 15 3.37 -4.99 5.19
N MET A 16 3.43 -3.90 4.41
CA MET A 16 2.95 -3.87 3.02
C MET A 16 3.67 -4.88 2.12
N THR A 17 4.91 -5.22 2.44
CA THR A 17 5.68 -6.25 1.72
C THR A 17 5.39 -7.66 2.24
N LEU A 18 5.29 -7.82 3.57
CA LEU A 18 5.10 -9.13 4.18
C LEU A 18 3.70 -9.70 3.95
N VAL A 19 2.65 -8.86 3.99
CA VAL A 19 1.25 -9.31 3.82
C VAL A 19 1.07 -10.11 2.54
N PRO A 20 1.31 -9.55 1.32
CA PRO A 20 1.14 -10.31 0.09
C PRO A 20 2.11 -11.50 0.00
N ALA A 21 3.38 -11.32 0.37
CA ALA A 21 4.40 -12.38 0.29
C ALA A 21 4.11 -13.60 1.17
N MET A 22 3.39 -13.43 2.28
CA MET A 22 3.01 -14.53 3.16
C MET A 22 1.74 -15.27 2.72
N THR A 23 0.90 -14.65 1.88
CA THR A 23 -0.37 -15.25 1.43
C THR A 23 -0.21 -16.51 0.59
N ASP A 24 0.99 -16.76 0.02
CA ASP A 24 1.28 -17.97 -0.74
C ASP A 24 1.30 -19.24 0.11
N LYS A 25 1.63 -19.11 1.40
CA LYS A 25 1.79 -20.25 2.32
C LYS A 25 0.86 -20.20 3.52
N ALA A 26 0.55 -19.01 4.05
CA ALA A 26 -0.37 -18.86 5.18
C ALA A 26 -1.79 -19.30 4.79
N ALA A 27 -2.56 -19.77 5.77
CA ALA A 27 -3.99 -20.01 5.55
C ALA A 27 -4.76 -18.69 5.42
N HIS A 28 -4.36 -17.67 6.20
CA HIS A 28 -4.89 -16.31 6.13
C HIS A 28 -3.89 -15.34 6.75
N VAL A 29 -3.79 -14.12 6.21
CA VAL A 29 -2.94 -13.06 6.76
C VAL A 29 -3.78 -11.84 7.13
N THR A 30 -3.77 -11.44 8.39
CA THR A 30 -4.45 -10.23 8.87
C THR A 30 -3.41 -9.14 9.12
N MET A 31 -3.52 -8.00 8.43
CA MET A 31 -2.76 -6.80 8.75
C MET A 31 -3.53 -6.00 9.82
N LEU A 32 -3.04 -5.99 11.05
CA LEU A 32 -3.59 -5.19 12.13
C LEU A 32 -2.86 -3.86 12.21
N GLN A 33 -3.59 -2.76 12.05
CA GLN A 33 -3.04 -1.41 12.09
C GLN A 33 -3.81 -0.52 13.07
N ARG A 34 -3.09 0.32 13.81
CA ARG A 34 -3.70 1.36 14.66
C ARG A 34 -4.13 2.57 13.84
N SER A 35 -3.30 2.93 12.87
CA SER A 35 -3.49 4.13 12.04
C SER A 35 -3.22 3.75 10.59
N PRO A 36 -4.15 4.07 9.67
CA PRO A 36 -3.94 3.86 8.24
C PRO A 36 -2.73 4.64 7.71
N THR A 37 -2.20 4.19 6.57
CA THR A 37 -1.20 4.92 5.80
C THR A 37 -1.62 5.03 4.34
N TYR A 38 -1.08 6.00 3.61
CA TYR A 38 -1.30 6.09 2.18
C TYR A 38 -0.53 4.99 1.44
N VAL A 39 -1.23 4.28 0.57
CA VAL A 39 -0.67 3.19 -0.24
C VAL A 39 -0.90 3.48 -1.72
N VAL A 40 0.12 3.28 -2.54
CA VAL A 40 0.04 3.41 -4.00
C VAL A 40 0.62 2.19 -4.68
N SER A 41 -0.06 1.68 -5.72
CA SER A 41 0.50 0.64 -6.59
C SER A 41 1.35 1.27 -7.70
N ARG A 42 2.51 0.68 -7.96
CA ARG A 42 3.32 0.97 -9.15
C ARG A 42 3.90 -0.32 -9.74
N PRO A 43 4.08 -0.38 -11.06
CA PRO A 43 4.78 -1.52 -11.66
C PRO A 43 6.18 -1.67 -11.07
N ALA A 44 6.58 -2.90 -10.72
CA ALA A 44 7.94 -3.15 -10.25
C ALA A 44 8.99 -2.89 -11.34
N VAL A 45 8.58 -3.08 -12.61
CA VAL A 45 9.42 -2.89 -13.79
C VAL A 45 8.88 -1.75 -14.64
N ASP A 46 9.72 -0.74 -14.86
CA ASP A 46 9.43 0.35 -15.80
C ASP A 46 9.72 -0.11 -17.23
N LYS A 47 8.70 -0.68 -17.87
CA LYS A 47 8.78 -1.17 -19.26
C LYS A 47 9.14 -0.06 -20.25
N PHE A 48 8.71 1.18 -20.00
CA PHE A 48 9.02 2.31 -20.87
C PHE A 48 10.49 2.72 -20.74
N ALA A 49 11.03 2.78 -19.51
CA ALA A 49 12.45 3.02 -19.29
C ALA A 49 13.32 1.94 -19.92
N ASN A 50 12.93 0.66 -19.78
CA ASN A 50 13.65 -0.45 -20.39
C ASN A 50 13.57 -0.41 -21.93
N PHE A 51 12.43 -0.02 -22.49
CA PHE A 51 12.30 0.21 -23.93
C PHE A 51 13.26 1.33 -24.38
N LEU A 52 13.24 2.49 -23.72
CA LEU A 52 14.13 3.61 -24.07
C LEU A 52 15.62 3.23 -24.01
N ARG A 53 16.03 2.46 -23.00
CA ARG A 53 17.42 1.95 -22.91
C ARG A 53 17.78 1.00 -24.06
N LYS A 54 16.80 0.35 -24.69
CA LYS A 54 17.03 -0.56 -25.83
C LYS A 54 17.20 0.17 -27.16
N ILE A 55 16.58 1.34 -27.33
CA ILE A 55 16.56 2.10 -28.59
C ILE A 55 17.43 3.36 -28.59
N LEU A 56 17.74 3.94 -27.44
CA LEU A 56 18.55 5.15 -27.33
C LEU A 56 19.94 4.87 -26.76
N PRO A 57 20.95 5.72 -27.06
CA PRO A 57 22.21 5.70 -26.34
C PRO A 57 22.00 5.84 -24.83
N ASP A 58 22.78 5.10 -24.03
CA ASP A 58 22.59 5.00 -22.58
C ASP A 58 22.53 6.34 -21.86
N SER A 59 23.36 7.30 -22.25
CA SER A 59 23.39 8.64 -21.66
C SER A 59 22.11 9.44 -21.91
N TRP A 60 21.49 9.26 -23.08
CA TRP A 60 20.23 9.92 -23.47
C TRP A 60 19.05 9.27 -22.76
N ALA A 61 18.99 7.94 -22.76
CA ALA A 61 17.97 7.18 -22.04
C ALA A 61 17.99 7.53 -20.54
N TYR A 62 19.18 7.52 -19.92
CA TYR A 62 19.35 7.88 -18.52
C TYR A 62 18.86 9.31 -18.24
N SER A 63 19.30 10.28 -19.06
CA SER A 63 18.94 11.69 -18.86
C SER A 63 17.43 11.91 -18.97
N PHE A 64 16.78 11.29 -19.96
CA PHE A 64 15.34 11.39 -20.13
C PHE A 64 14.56 10.77 -18.98
N ILE A 65 14.91 9.53 -18.59
CA ILE A 65 14.26 8.82 -17.48
C ILE A 65 14.43 9.60 -16.18
N ARG A 66 15.64 10.14 -15.93
CA ARG A 66 15.93 10.96 -14.75
C ARG A 66 15.05 12.21 -14.72
N TRP A 67 15.01 12.98 -15.80
CA TRP A 67 14.20 14.19 -15.86
C TRP A 67 12.72 13.91 -15.70
N ARG A 68 12.19 12.89 -16.40
CA ARG A 68 10.79 12.45 -16.23
C ARG A 68 10.48 12.13 -14.77
N ASN A 69 11.32 11.34 -14.10
CA ASN A 69 11.08 10.95 -12.70
C ASN A 69 11.19 12.14 -11.74
N VAL A 70 12.19 13.02 -11.93
CA VAL A 70 12.37 14.24 -11.14
C VAL A 70 11.17 15.18 -11.30
N LEU A 71 10.74 15.42 -12.54
CA LEU A 71 9.60 16.30 -12.83
C LEU A 71 8.30 15.74 -12.26
N LEU A 72 8.05 14.43 -12.42
CA LEU A 72 6.89 13.78 -11.82
C LEU A 72 6.92 13.89 -10.29
N GLN A 73 8.06 13.61 -9.66
CA GLN A 73 8.19 13.71 -8.21
C GLN A 73 7.99 15.15 -7.71
N GLN A 74 8.56 16.14 -8.40
CA GLN A 74 8.35 17.56 -8.09
C GLN A 74 6.89 17.97 -8.29
N PHE A 75 6.24 17.51 -9.37
CA PHE A 75 4.83 17.78 -9.62
C PHE A 75 3.96 17.22 -8.50
N PHE A 76 4.15 15.95 -8.14
CA PHE A 76 3.43 15.33 -7.03
C PHE A 76 3.66 16.08 -5.72
N PHE A 77 4.91 16.39 -5.38
CA PHE A 77 5.24 17.14 -4.17
C PHE A 77 4.62 18.54 -4.12
N LYS A 78 4.67 19.29 -5.23
CA LYS A 78 4.02 20.60 -5.31
C LYS A 78 2.52 20.47 -5.16
N GLN A 79 1.92 19.46 -5.78
CA GLN A 79 0.47 19.26 -5.71
C GLN A 79 0.01 18.86 -4.32
N THR A 80 0.74 18.00 -3.62
CA THR A 80 0.43 17.62 -2.23
C THR A 80 0.56 18.82 -1.29
N ARG A 81 1.50 19.73 -1.54
CA ARG A 81 1.70 20.95 -0.73
C ARG A 81 0.66 22.03 -1.02
N SER A 82 0.27 22.21 -2.28
CA SER A 82 -0.64 23.29 -2.70
C SER A 82 -2.12 22.93 -2.58
N ASN A 83 -2.47 21.65 -2.71
CA ASN A 83 -3.85 21.17 -2.56
C ASN A 83 -3.87 19.75 -1.96
N PRO A 84 -3.64 19.63 -0.64
CA PRO A 84 -3.56 18.34 0.05
C PRO A 84 -4.86 17.53 -0.06
N GLU A 85 -6.03 18.18 -0.06
CA GLU A 85 -7.32 17.50 -0.18
C GLU A 85 -7.48 16.81 -1.54
N LYS A 86 -7.19 17.50 -2.65
CA LYS A 86 -7.22 16.86 -3.98
C LYS A 86 -6.21 15.72 -4.09
N ALA A 87 -5.05 15.86 -3.46
CA ALA A 87 -4.06 14.77 -3.44
C ALA A 87 -4.55 13.57 -2.63
N ARG A 88 -5.21 13.79 -1.49
CA ARG A 88 -5.86 12.77 -0.68
C ARG A 88 -6.95 12.06 -1.49
N GLU A 89 -7.89 12.81 -2.05
CA GLU A 89 -8.98 12.27 -2.89
C GLU A 89 -8.44 11.39 -4.02
N ARG A 90 -7.38 11.82 -4.71
CA ARG A 90 -6.75 11.04 -5.76
C ARG A 90 -6.10 9.75 -5.24
N LEU A 91 -5.36 9.82 -4.13
CA LEU A 91 -4.70 8.65 -3.54
C LEU A 91 -5.73 7.61 -3.07
N ILE A 92 -6.75 8.05 -2.35
CA ILE A 92 -7.84 7.19 -1.88
C ILE A 92 -8.65 6.64 -3.06
N GLY A 93 -8.90 7.46 -4.09
CA GLY A 93 -9.56 7.06 -5.33
C GLY A 93 -8.83 5.92 -6.04
N MET A 94 -7.51 5.98 -6.17
CA MET A 94 -6.72 4.88 -6.76
C MET A 94 -6.84 3.58 -5.95
N VAL A 95 -6.94 3.65 -4.61
CA VAL A 95 -7.15 2.46 -3.78
C VAL A 95 -8.57 1.90 -3.98
N LYS A 96 -9.58 2.76 -4.11
CA LYS A 96 -10.96 2.33 -4.42
C LYS A 96 -11.05 1.65 -5.79
N GLU A 97 -10.36 2.17 -6.79
CA GLU A 97 -10.28 1.54 -8.12
C GLU A 97 -9.64 0.14 -8.04
N GLU A 98 -8.61 -0.03 -7.20
CA GLU A 98 -7.92 -1.31 -7.02
C GLU A 98 -8.76 -2.36 -6.26
N LEU A 99 -9.50 -1.95 -5.23
CA LEU A 99 -10.21 -2.86 -4.32
C LEU A 99 -11.71 -3.00 -4.60
N GLY A 100 -12.29 -2.09 -5.39
CA GLY A 100 -13.71 -2.06 -5.69
C GLY A 100 -14.56 -1.30 -4.64
N PRO A 101 -15.86 -1.10 -4.93
CA PRO A 101 -16.74 -0.25 -4.13
C PRO A 101 -17.13 -0.84 -2.77
N ASP A 102 -17.11 -2.17 -2.63
CA ASP A 102 -17.56 -2.86 -1.42
C ASP A 102 -16.49 -2.91 -0.32
N TYR A 103 -15.24 -2.59 -0.65
CA TYR A 103 -14.16 -2.63 0.31
C TYR A 103 -14.18 -1.36 1.20
N PRO A 104 -14.03 -1.47 2.54
CA PRO A 104 -14.03 -0.33 3.45
C PRO A 104 -12.72 0.47 3.39
N VAL A 105 -12.47 1.11 2.24
CA VAL A 105 -11.23 1.87 1.95
C VAL A 105 -11.06 3.06 2.90
N GLU A 106 -12.15 3.76 3.22
CA GLU A 106 -12.11 4.90 4.15
C GLU A 106 -11.63 4.48 5.54
N THR A 107 -11.93 3.25 5.97
CA THR A 107 -11.52 2.74 7.28
C THR A 107 -10.06 2.27 7.28
N HIS A 108 -9.60 1.64 6.20
CA HIS A 108 -8.30 0.96 6.17
C HIS A 108 -7.19 1.70 5.45
N PHE A 109 -7.50 2.71 4.63
CA PHE A 109 -6.50 3.38 3.79
C PHE A 109 -6.60 4.91 3.81
N ASN A 110 -7.46 5.51 4.64
CA ASN A 110 -7.57 6.97 4.81
C ASN A 110 -6.90 7.45 6.12
N PRO A 111 -5.67 7.98 6.09
CA PRO A 111 -4.95 8.42 7.28
C PRO A 111 -5.42 9.79 7.79
N SER A 112 -5.22 10.12 9.05
CA SER A 112 -5.55 11.45 9.59
C SER A 112 -4.63 12.59 9.13
N TYR A 113 -3.47 12.26 8.55
CA TYR A 113 -2.46 13.22 8.12
C TYR A 113 -2.52 13.47 6.60
N ASN A 114 -1.94 14.57 6.11
CA ASN A 114 -1.98 14.91 4.69
C ASN A 114 -0.96 14.10 3.88
N PRO A 115 -1.23 13.86 2.58
CA PRO A 115 -0.25 13.20 1.72
C PRO A 115 1.12 13.87 1.79
N TRP A 116 2.18 13.07 1.88
CA TRP A 116 3.58 13.54 1.91
C TRP A 116 4.03 14.26 3.20
N GLU A 117 3.19 14.35 4.24
CA GLU A 117 3.66 14.61 5.62
C GLU A 117 4.40 13.39 6.19
N GLN A 118 4.05 12.19 5.71
CA GLN A 118 4.81 10.96 5.88
C GLN A 118 5.05 10.32 4.52
N ARG A 119 6.08 9.47 4.44
CA ARG A 119 6.41 8.75 3.21
C ARG A 119 5.27 7.77 2.86
N LEU A 120 4.77 7.86 1.63
CA LEU A 120 3.77 6.91 1.13
C LEU A 120 4.36 5.50 1.02
N CYS A 121 3.54 4.48 1.27
CA CYS A 121 3.89 3.10 0.98
C CYS A 121 3.64 2.80 -0.50
N LEU A 122 4.64 2.22 -1.17
CA LEU A 122 4.52 1.77 -2.55
C LEU A 122 4.45 0.25 -2.56
N VAL A 123 3.40 -0.30 -3.16
CA VAL A 123 3.23 -1.74 -3.37
C VAL A 123 3.49 -2.08 -4.84
N PRO A 124 4.30 -3.11 -5.14
CA PRO A 124 4.60 -3.50 -6.51
C PRO A 124 3.45 -4.28 -7.14
N ASP A 125 3.14 -3.97 -8.40
CA ASP A 125 2.25 -4.79 -9.25
C ASP A 125 0.88 -5.13 -8.62
N SER A 126 0.38 -4.22 -7.76
CA SER A 126 -0.87 -4.37 -7.00
C SER A 126 -0.95 -5.63 -6.14
N ASP A 127 0.19 -6.21 -5.75
CA ASP A 127 0.29 -7.47 -5.01
C ASP A 127 -0.56 -7.51 -3.73
N LEU A 128 -0.48 -6.46 -2.90
CA LEU A 128 -1.29 -6.29 -1.69
C LEU A 128 -2.78 -6.26 -2.04
N PHE A 129 -3.17 -5.46 -3.02
CA PHE A 129 -4.58 -5.30 -3.40
C PHE A 129 -5.15 -6.62 -3.97
N ASN A 130 -4.35 -7.36 -4.73
CA ASN A 130 -4.72 -8.68 -5.24
C ASN A 130 -4.87 -9.70 -4.10
N ALA A 131 -3.99 -9.68 -3.10
CA ALA A 131 -4.11 -10.52 -1.91
C ALA A 131 -5.41 -10.22 -1.14
N LEU A 132 -5.77 -8.95 -0.96
CA LEU A 132 -7.01 -8.52 -0.33
C LEU A 132 -8.24 -8.93 -1.14
N LYS A 133 -8.26 -8.67 -2.45
CA LYS A 133 -9.35 -9.09 -3.35
C LYS A 133 -9.57 -10.59 -3.37
N SER A 134 -8.50 -11.38 -3.27
CA SER A 134 -8.58 -12.84 -3.25
C SER A 134 -9.12 -13.41 -1.93
N GLY A 135 -9.26 -12.58 -0.89
CA GLY A 135 -9.66 -13.01 0.45
C GLY A 135 -8.57 -13.70 1.26
N LYS A 136 -7.37 -13.91 0.70
CA LYS A 136 -6.23 -14.50 1.42
C LYS A 136 -5.64 -13.59 2.50
N ALA A 137 -5.94 -12.29 2.42
CA ALA A 137 -5.57 -11.31 3.41
C ALA A 137 -6.72 -10.39 3.78
N SER A 138 -6.69 -9.84 4.98
CA SER A 138 -7.59 -8.80 5.46
C SER A 138 -6.83 -7.68 6.18
N VAL A 139 -7.44 -6.50 6.28
CA VAL A 139 -6.92 -5.38 7.06
C VAL A 139 -7.88 -5.10 8.19
N GLU A 140 -7.35 -4.91 9.40
CA GLU A 140 -8.12 -4.50 10.56
C GLU A 140 -7.53 -3.19 11.10
N THR A 141 -8.33 -2.13 11.11
CA THR A 141 -7.95 -0.86 11.72
C THR A 141 -8.55 -0.79 13.11
N ASP A 142 -7.78 -1.13 14.15
CA ASP A 142 -8.24 -1.09 15.54
C ASP A 142 -7.07 -1.09 16.54
N HIS A 143 -7.40 -1.01 17.83
CA HIS A 143 -6.49 -1.13 18.95
C HIS A 143 -6.59 -2.52 19.58
N ILE A 144 -5.44 -3.05 19.98
CA ILE A 144 -5.35 -4.28 20.78
C ILE A 144 -5.89 -3.98 22.18
N GLU A 145 -6.80 -4.83 22.67
CA GLU A 145 -7.22 -4.86 24.08
C GLU A 145 -6.28 -5.80 24.85
N THR A 146 -6.16 -7.05 24.42
CA THR A 146 -5.29 -8.05 25.04
C THR A 146 -4.96 -9.20 24.08
N PHE A 147 -3.89 -9.92 24.38
CA PHE A 147 -3.60 -11.21 23.74
C PHE A 147 -4.33 -12.32 24.49
N THR A 148 -4.91 -13.25 23.75
CA THR A 148 -5.59 -14.42 24.30
C THR A 148 -4.82 -15.69 23.91
N PRO A 149 -5.12 -16.85 24.52
CA PRO A 149 -4.55 -18.12 24.06
C PRO A 149 -4.87 -18.46 22.60
N ASN A 150 -5.91 -17.84 22.03
CA ASN A 150 -6.41 -18.14 20.70
C ASN A 150 -6.06 -17.07 19.64
N GLY A 151 -5.59 -15.89 20.05
CA GLY A 151 -5.33 -14.78 19.15
C GLY A 151 -5.19 -13.42 19.85
N ILE A 152 -5.75 -12.39 19.23
CA ILE A 152 -5.71 -11.00 19.70
C ILE A 152 -7.14 -10.48 19.79
N LYS A 153 -7.55 -10.10 21.00
CA LYS A 153 -8.82 -9.40 21.22
C LYS A 153 -8.61 -7.90 20.99
N LEU A 154 -9.42 -7.33 20.10
CA LEU A 154 -9.42 -5.92 19.76
C LEU A 154 -10.42 -5.15 20.64
N LYS A 155 -10.22 -3.84 20.79
CA LYS A 155 -11.12 -2.98 21.58
C LYS A 155 -12.54 -2.90 21.02
N SER A 156 -12.73 -3.14 19.73
CA SER A 156 -14.07 -3.31 19.13
C SER A 156 -14.81 -4.57 19.60
N GLY A 157 -14.14 -5.49 20.31
CA GLY A 157 -14.68 -6.78 20.72
C GLY A 157 -14.44 -7.91 19.72
N LYS A 158 -13.91 -7.61 18.53
CA LYS A 158 -13.50 -8.63 17.55
C LYS A 158 -12.23 -9.35 18.02
N GLU A 159 -12.16 -10.65 17.77
CA GLU A 159 -10.97 -11.47 18.03
C GLU A 159 -10.40 -11.97 16.70
N ILE A 160 -9.08 -11.83 16.53
CA ILE A 160 -8.35 -12.19 15.30
C ILE A 160 -7.17 -13.12 15.56
#